data_AF-A0A9E4KDT7-F1
#
_entry.id   AF-A0A9E4KDT7-F1
#
_cell.length_a   1.000
_cell.length_b   1.000
_cell.length_c   1.000
_cell.angle_alpha   90.00
_cell.angle_beta   90.00
_cell.angle_gamma   90.00
#
_symmetry.space_group_name_H-M   'P 1'
#
loop_
_entity.id
_entity.type
_entity.pdbx_description
1 polymer ?
#
loop_
_entity_poly.entity_id
_entity_poly.type
_entity_poly.pdbx_seq_one_letter_code
_entity_poly.pdbx_strand_id
1 'polypeptide(L)'
;MISQNRQINAITVDVEDYYQVSAFNKQVTKADWEGYESRVYDNTHRILKIFDDNSIKGTFFVLGWVAERNQKLITEISELGHEVACHGYSHDLVYNQTPDKFLEETRKSKAILEDIIGKPIKGYRAASYSITERSLWALDILTECGFSYDSSIFPIMHDRYGIPGAKTMPHRLKTAKGNEIIEFPLSTVGIAKRRLPVSGGGYFRLFPYWLSKAGLNRVNRNDQMPFIFYMHPWEIDEGQPKIKSSRLSEFRHYNNIDKFESRLLKLVRDFEFSTVSDVLQRMNFDV
;
A
#
# COMPACT_ATOMS: atom_id res chain seq x y z
N MET A 1 -34.46 13.63 -5.49
CA MET A 1 -33.49 12.55 -5.23
C MET A 1 -32.32 13.18 -4.49
N ILE A 2 -32.20 12.94 -3.18
CA ILE A 2 -31.07 13.43 -2.40
C ILE A 2 -29.84 12.70 -2.95
N SER A 3 -28.92 13.44 -3.56
CA SER A 3 -27.57 12.96 -3.86
C SER A 3 -26.98 12.45 -2.55
N GLN A 4 -27.01 11.14 -2.31
CA GLN A 4 -26.23 10.56 -1.22
C GLN A 4 -24.77 10.83 -1.59
N ASN A 5 -24.14 11.76 -0.87
CA ASN A 5 -22.72 12.04 -1.01
C ASN A 5 -21.99 10.69 -0.90
N ARG A 6 -21.38 10.24 -2.01
CA ARG A 6 -20.67 8.96 -2.00
C ARG A 6 -19.45 9.11 -1.10
N GLN A 7 -19.21 8.10 -0.28
CA GLN A 7 -18.03 8.04 0.58
C GLN A 7 -16.78 8.01 -0.30
N ILE A 8 -15.88 8.98 -0.11
CA ILE A 8 -14.57 9.03 -0.76
C ILE A 8 -13.64 8.06 -0.03
N ASN A 9 -12.90 7.25 -0.79
CA ASN A 9 -12.02 6.19 -0.30
C ASN A 9 -10.58 6.44 -0.71
N ALA A 10 -9.62 5.81 -0.05
CA ALA A 10 -8.22 5.90 -0.44
C ALA A 10 -7.89 4.80 -1.47
N ILE A 11 -7.27 5.17 -2.59
CA ILE A 11 -6.64 4.21 -3.51
C ILE A 11 -5.14 4.40 -3.51
N THR A 12 -4.42 3.29 -3.38
CA THR A 12 -2.99 3.30 -3.11
C THR A 12 -2.26 2.29 -3.98
N VAL A 13 -1.01 2.61 -4.31
CA VAL A 13 -0.14 1.78 -5.13
C VAL A 13 1.18 1.61 -4.40
N ASP A 14 1.54 0.38 -4.05
CA ASP A 14 2.83 0.05 -3.45
C ASP A 14 3.80 -0.17 -4.64
N VAL A 15 4.62 0.84 -4.92
CA VAL A 15 5.49 0.93 -6.12
C VAL A 15 6.74 0.08 -5.91
N GLU A 16 6.57 -1.19 -6.27
CA GLU A 16 7.59 -2.22 -6.29
C GLU A 16 7.45 -3.09 -7.54
N ASP A 17 8.53 -3.77 -7.91
CA ASP A 17 8.57 -4.65 -9.06
C ASP A 17 8.29 -6.13 -8.68
N TYR A 18 7.99 -6.97 -9.68
CA TYR A 18 7.53 -8.35 -9.46
C TYR A 18 8.54 -9.23 -8.70
N TYR A 19 9.83 -8.91 -8.80
CA TYR A 19 10.92 -9.64 -8.15
C TYR A 19 11.27 -9.11 -6.76
N GLN A 20 10.71 -7.97 -6.35
CA GLN A 20 10.95 -7.35 -5.04
C GLN A 20 9.99 -7.89 -3.97
N VAL A 21 8.95 -8.62 -4.36
CA VAL A 21 7.95 -9.14 -3.43
C VAL A 21 8.57 -10.11 -2.41
N SER A 22 8.16 -9.98 -1.15
CA SER A 22 8.67 -10.87 -0.08
C SER A 22 8.27 -12.35 -0.25
N ALA A 23 7.42 -12.69 -1.24
CA ALA A 23 7.11 -14.07 -1.61
C ALA A 23 8.28 -14.79 -2.30
N PHE A 24 9.21 -14.03 -2.91
CA PHE A 24 10.35 -14.56 -3.67
C PHE A 24 11.70 -14.26 -3.02
N ASN A 25 11.74 -13.68 -1.81
CA ASN A 25 12.98 -13.29 -1.15
C ASN A 25 13.98 -14.43 -0.87
N LYS A 26 13.55 -15.70 -0.96
CA LYS A 26 14.43 -16.88 -0.88
C LYS A 26 15.09 -17.23 -2.20
N GLN A 27 14.53 -16.76 -3.32
CA GLN A 27 14.99 -17.03 -4.68
C GLN A 27 15.67 -15.81 -5.30
N VAL A 28 15.19 -14.62 -4.95
CA VAL A 28 15.71 -13.34 -5.44
C VAL A 28 16.11 -12.53 -4.22
N THR A 29 17.42 -12.37 -4.05
CA THR A 29 17.99 -11.49 -3.05
C THR A 29 18.12 -10.08 -3.61
N LYS A 30 18.36 -9.10 -2.73
CA LYS A 30 18.54 -7.70 -3.13
C LYS A 30 19.73 -7.49 -4.07
N ALA A 31 20.76 -8.33 -3.96
CA ALA A 31 21.92 -8.30 -4.85
C ALA A 31 21.55 -8.73 -6.28
N ASP A 32 20.49 -9.53 -6.44
CA ASP A 32 20.06 -10.03 -7.75
C ASP A 32 19.21 -9.01 -8.51
N TRP A 33 18.63 -8.02 -7.83
CA TRP A 33 17.61 -7.11 -8.39
C TRP A 33 18.06 -6.36 -9.65
N GLU A 34 19.33 -5.96 -9.73
CA GLU A 34 19.84 -5.25 -10.93
C GLU A 34 19.92 -6.15 -12.17
N GLY A 35 19.90 -7.47 -11.99
CA GLY A 35 19.88 -8.44 -13.09
C GLY A 35 18.50 -8.76 -13.65
N TYR A 36 17.42 -8.26 -13.04
CA TYR A 36 16.05 -8.47 -13.51
C TYR A 36 15.59 -7.30 -14.39
N GLU A 37 14.83 -7.61 -15.44
CA GLU A 37 14.15 -6.60 -16.25
C GLU A 37 13.17 -5.83 -15.36
N SER A 38 13.41 -4.53 -15.16
CA SER A 38 12.46 -3.70 -14.43
C SER A 38 11.27 -3.36 -15.31
N ARG A 39 10.06 -3.54 -14.77
CA ARG A 39 8.78 -3.23 -15.41
C ARG A 39 7.96 -2.22 -14.62
N VAL A 40 8.47 -1.79 -13.47
CA VAL A 40 7.78 -0.85 -12.57
C VAL A 40 7.41 0.45 -13.26
N TYR A 41 8.25 0.98 -14.16
CA TYR A 41 7.98 2.23 -14.88
C TYR A 41 6.72 2.14 -15.74
N ASP A 42 6.71 1.22 -16.71
CA ASP A 42 5.60 1.07 -17.66
C ASP A 42 4.30 0.66 -16.98
N ASN A 43 4.38 -0.24 -16.00
CA ASN A 43 3.22 -0.67 -15.23
C ASN A 43 2.64 0.46 -14.38
N THR A 44 3.49 1.27 -13.74
CA THR A 44 3.01 2.43 -12.97
C THR A 44 2.39 3.47 -13.89
N HIS A 45 2.94 3.71 -15.08
CA HIS A 45 2.34 4.58 -16.09
C HIS A 45 0.97 4.13 -16.56
N ARG A 46 0.77 2.83 -16.75
CA ARG A 46 -0.55 2.27 -17.09
C ARG A 46 -1.56 2.53 -15.97
N ILE A 47 -1.17 2.39 -14.71
CA ILE A 47 -2.04 2.74 -13.56
C ILE A 47 -2.34 4.23 -13.53
N LEU A 48 -1.33 5.08 -13.70
CA LEU A 48 -1.50 6.55 -13.78
C LEU A 48 -2.49 6.93 -14.88
N LYS A 49 -2.40 6.30 -16.05
CA LYS A 49 -3.38 6.49 -17.13
C LYS A 49 -4.79 6.08 -16.73
N ILE A 50 -4.97 4.93 -16.08
CA ILE A 50 -6.28 4.50 -15.58
C ILE A 50 -6.85 5.52 -14.60
N PHE A 51 -6.01 6.07 -13.71
CA PHE A 51 -6.45 7.09 -12.75
C PHE A 51 -6.81 8.40 -13.44
N ASP A 52 -6.01 8.87 -14.39
CA ASP A 52 -6.26 10.09 -15.15
C ASP A 52 -7.55 10.00 -15.98
N ASP A 53 -7.76 8.89 -16.71
CA ASP A 53 -8.96 8.62 -17.50
C ASP A 53 -10.25 8.61 -16.64
N ASN A 54 -10.12 8.45 -15.31
CA ASN A 54 -11.22 8.47 -14.36
C ASN A 54 -11.15 9.66 -13.37
N SER A 55 -10.27 10.63 -13.60
CA SER A 55 -10.08 11.82 -12.74
C SER A 55 -9.80 11.50 -11.27
N ILE A 56 -9.06 10.42 -11.01
CA ILE A 56 -8.70 9.95 -9.67
C ILE A 56 -7.30 10.43 -9.29
N LYS A 57 -7.12 10.84 -8.04
CA LYS A 57 -5.80 10.96 -7.42
C LYS A 57 -5.62 9.84 -6.40
N GLY A 58 -4.54 9.07 -6.50
CA GLY A 58 -4.15 8.07 -5.50
C GLY A 58 -2.85 8.41 -4.77
N THR A 59 -2.49 7.55 -3.83
CA THR A 59 -1.22 7.61 -3.07
C THR A 59 -0.28 6.50 -3.52
N PHE A 60 0.95 6.85 -3.87
CA PHE A 60 1.98 5.93 -4.32
C PHE A 60 3.00 5.76 -3.20
N PHE A 61 3.01 4.61 -2.53
CA PHE A 61 4.04 4.25 -1.55
C PHE A 61 5.24 3.70 -2.30
N VAL A 62 6.32 4.47 -2.35
CA VAL A 62 7.48 4.20 -3.22
C VAL A 62 8.64 3.60 -2.43
N LEU A 63 9.20 2.50 -2.93
CA LEU A 63 10.48 1.99 -2.43
C LEU A 63 11.61 2.95 -2.79
N GLY A 64 12.45 3.27 -1.81
CA GLY A 64 13.63 4.12 -2.03
C GLY A 64 14.58 3.54 -3.09
N TRP A 65 14.70 2.22 -3.19
CA TRP A 65 15.47 1.56 -4.26
C TRP A 65 14.93 1.89 -5.66
N VAL A 66 13.60 1.91 -5.82
CA VAL A 66 12.92 2.27 -7.07
C VAL A 66 13.11 3.76 -7.36
N ALA A 67 12.96 4.61 -6.33
CA ALA A 67 13.11 6.05 -6.46
C ALA A 67 14.51 6.47 -6.94
N GLU A 68 15.59 5.85 -6.43
CA GLU A 68 16.96 6.12 -6.87
C GLU A 68 17.16 5.87 -8.37
N ARG A 69 16.52 4.83 -8.91
CA ARG A 69 16.70 4.34 -10.27
C ARG A 69 15.71 4.94 -11.27
N ASN A 70 14.53 5.33 -10.80
CA ASN A 70 13.45 5.84 -11.62
C ASN A 70 12.96 7.21 -11.13
N GLN A 71 13.87 8.15 -10.91
CA GLN A 71 13.53 9.49 -10.41
C GLN A 71 12.46 10.17 -11.27
N LYS A 72 12.55 10.00 -12.60
CA LYS A 72 11.56 10.51 -13.56
C LYS A 72 10.14 10.05 -13.23
N LEU A 73 9.95 8.77 -12.89
CA LEU A 73 8.65 8.22 -12.52
C LEU A 73 8.09 8.92 -11.28
N ILE A 74 8.95 9.19 -10.29
CA ILE A 74 8.52 9.79 -9.02
C ILE A 74 8.13 11.26 -9.24
N THR A 75 8.88 11.97 -10.09
CA THR A 75 8.52 13.31 -10.55
C THR A 75 7.17 13.29 -11.26
N GLU A 76 6.96 12.39 -12.23
CA GLU A 76 5.70 12.27 -12.99
C GLU A 76 4.50 11.97 -12.08
N ILE A 77 4.64 11.07 -11.09
CA ILE A 77 3.59 10.81 -10.08
C ILE A 77 3.21 12.12 -9.35
N SER A 78 4.20 12.87 -8.86
CA SER A 78 3.98 14.11 -8.10
C SER A 78 3.40 15.24 -8.96
N GLU A 79 3.86 15.41 -10.20
CA GLU A 79 3.39 16.43 -11.14
C GLU A 79 1.95 16.18 -11.60
N LEU A 80 1.57 14.91 -11.74
CA LEU A 80 0.17 14.52 -11.97
C LEU A 80 -0.72 14.72 -10.73
N GLY A 81 -0.20 15.27 -9.63
CA GLY A 81 -0.97 15.61 -8.43
C GLY A 81 -1.34 14.41 -7.56
N HIS A 82 -0.66 13.28 -7.73
CA HIS A 82 -0.76 12.16 -6.80
C HIS A 82 0.09 12.40 -5.56
N GLU A 83 -0.28 11.73 -4.47
CA GLU A 83 0.52 11.75 -3.26
C GLU A 83 1.67 10.75 -3.39
N VAL A 84 2.90 11.18 -3.08
CA VAL A 84 4.06 10.29 -2.95
C VAL A 84 4.28 10.04 -1.46
N ALA A 85 4.37 8.77 -1.09
CA ALA A 85 4.59 8.29 0.28
C ALA A 85 5.76 7.28 0.31
N CYS A 86 6.30 7.01 1.49
CA CYS A 86 7.48 6.14 1.66
C CYS A 86 7.08 4.67 1.88
N HIS A 87 7.72 3.75 1.16
CA HIS A 87 7.56 2.29 1.34
C HIS A 87 8.79 1.61 1.96
N GLY A 88 9.66 2.38 2.63
CA GLY A 88 10.98 1.93 3.05
C GLY A 88 11.99 1.93 1.89
N TYR A 89 13.15 1.31 2.07
CA TYR A 89 14.20 1.30 1.04
C TYR A 89 14.37 -0.08 0.39
N SER A 90 14.58 -1.12 1.20
CA SER A 90 15.06 -2.43 0.75
C SER A 90 14.01 -3.54 0.68
N HIS A 91 12.73 -3.24 0.96
CA HIS A 91 11.63 -4.21 1.12
C HIS A 91 11.84 -5.28 2.21
N ASP A 92 12.82 -5.13 3.09
CA ASP A 92 13.00 -6.04 4.21
C ASP A 92 11.83 -5.96 5.20
N LEU A 93 11.41 -7.09 5.73
CA LEU A 93 10.36 -7.16 6.75
C LEU A 93 10.82 -6.45 8.03
N VAL A 94 10.05 -5.49 8.53
CA VAL A 94 10.46 -4.61 9.64
C VAL A 94 10.82 -5.40 10.91
N TYR A 95 10.05 -6.45 11.24
CA TYR A 95 10.35 -7.30 12.40
C TYR A 95 11.61 -8.17 12.25
N ASN A 96 12.26 -8.19 11.08
CA ASN A 96 13.57 -8.83 10.86
C ASN A 96 14.72 -7.81 10.87
N GLN A 97 14.43 -6.51 10.98
CA GLN A 97 15.43 -5.45 11.03
C GLN A 97 15.75 -5.08 12.48
N THR A 98 16.95 -4.53 12.69
CA THR A 98 17.25 -3.81 13.94
C THR A 98 16.65 -2.39 13.88
N PRO A 99 16.33 -1.77 15.03
CA PRO A 99 15.85 -0.39 15.08
C PRO A 99 16.77 0.60 14.35
N ASP A 100 18.09 0.49 14.55
CA ASP A 100 19.06 1.39 13.89
C ASP A 100 19.04 1.24 12.36
N LYS A 101 18.94 0.00 11.87
CA LYS A 101 18.88 -0.27 10.44
C LYS A 101 17.59 0.26 9.83
N PHE A 102 16.46 0.07 10.51
CA PHE A 102 15.18 0.59 10.08
C PHE A 102 15.16 2.13 10.04
N LEU A 103 15.74 2.78 11.06
CA LEU A 103 15.89 4.23 11.12
C LEU A 103 16.73 4.76 9.95
N GLU A 104 17.89 4.14 9.71
CA GLU A 104 18.80 4.50 8.62
C GLU A 104 18.10 4.40 7.24
N GLU A 105 17.48 3.25 6.94
CA GLU A 105 16.82 3.04 5.66
C GLU A 105 15.59 3.93 5.47
N THR A 106 14.85 4.17 6.54
CA THR A 106 13.67 5.04 6.51
C THR A 106 14.07 6.49 6.24
N ARG A 107 15.09 7.01 6.93
CA ARG A 107 15.62 8.35 6.67
C ARG A 107 16.19 8.48 5.27
N LYS A 108 16.96 7.48 4.82
CA LYS A 108 17.53 7.46 3.47
C LYS A 108 16.41 7.53 2.41
N SER A 109 15.42 6.64 2.50
CA SER A 109 14.32 6.58 1.54
C SER A 109 13.50 7.87 1.52
N LYS A 110 13.18 8.41 2.71
CA LYS A 110 12.47 9.67 2.85
C LYS A 110 13.24 10.82 2.17
N ALA A 111 14.53 10.96 2.47
CA ALA A 111 15.36 12.02 1.89
C ALA A 111 15.41 11.96 0.35
N ILE A 112 15.62 10.76 -0.22
CA ILE A 112 15.61 10.57 -1.68
C ILE A 112 14.30 11.05 -2.30
N LEU A 113 13.17 10.64 -1.73
CA LEU A 113 11.84 11.03 -2.24
C LEU A 113 11.62 12.54 -2.13
N GLU A 114 11.96 13.15 -0.98
CA GLU A 114 11.84 14.59 -0.75
C GLU A 114 12.74 15.39 -1.70
N ASP A 115 13.97 14.94 -1.94
CA ASP A 115 14.93 15.56 -2.86
C ASP A 115 14.42 15.53 -4.31
N ILE A 116 13.78 14.43 -4.75
CA ILE A 116 13.26 14.30 -6.12
C ILE A 116 12.06 15.24 -6.36
N ILE A 117 11.14 15.35 -5.40
CA ILE A 117 9.86 16.06 -5.62
C ILE A 117 9.78 17.44 -4.98
N GLY A 118 10.74 17.81 -4.14
CA GLY A 118 10.78 19.10 -3.43
C GLY A 118 9.62 19.32 -2.44
N LYS A 119 8.98 18.26 -1.97
CA LYS A 119 7.81 18.29 -1.05
C LYS A 119 8.04 17.32 0.11
N PRO A 120 7.52 17.62 1.31
CA PRO A 120 7.66 16.72 2.45
C PRO A 120 6.91 15.40 2.23
N ILE A 121 7.52 14.30 2.64
CA ILE A 121 6.89 12.97 2.62
C ILE A 121 6.24 12.70 3.97
N LYS A 122 4.92 12.64 3.97
CA LYS A 122 4.07 12.56 5.18
C LYS A 122 3.65 11.14 5.53
N GLY A 123 3.51 10.28 4.53
CA GLY A 123 3.00 8.92 4.66
C GLY A 123 4.08 7.86 4.67
N TYR A 124 3.85 6.81 5.46
CA TYR A 124 4.65 5.58 5.44
C TYR A 124 3.76 4.35 5.28
N ARG A 125 4.30 3.32 4.63
CA ARG A 125 3.76 1.95 4.65
C ARG A 125 4.92 0.96 4.67
N ALA A 126 4.89 0.00 5.59
CA ALA A 126 5.91 -1.02 5.68
C ALA A 126 5.75 -2.07 4.58
N ALA A 127 6.87 -2.52 4.02
CA ALA A 127 6.93 -3.67 3.12
C ALA A 127 6.19 -4.87 3.70
N SER A 128 5.30 -5.49 2.91
CA SER A 128 4.44 -6.61 3.34
C SER A 128 3.61 -6.35 4.62
N TYR A 129 3.26 -5.11 4.96
CA TYR A 129 2.52 -4.77 6.18
C TYR A 129 3.21 -5.29 7.46
N SER A 130 4.55 -5.26 7.47
CA SER A 130 5.35 -5.95 8.49
C SER A 130 5.53 -5.17 9.81
N ILE A 131 4.73 -4.12 10.03
CA ILE A 131 4.48 -3.59 11.38
C ILE A 131 3.45 -4.52 12.05
N THR A 132 3.95 -5.34 12.95
CA THR A 132 3.19 -6.33 13.73
C THR A 132 3.42 -6.09 15.21
N GLU A 133 2.81 -6.89 16.10
CA GLU A 133 3.09 -6.83 17.54
C GLU A 133 4.60 -6.95 17.86
N ARG A 134 5.37 -7.64 17.01
CA ARG A 134 6.82 -7.81 17.15
C ARG A 134 7.64 -6.56 16.80
N SER A 135 7.04 -5.59 16.14
CA SER A 135 7.73 -4.44 15.55
C SER A 135 7.04 -3.10 15.79
N LEU A 136 6.20 -3.00 16.82
CA LEU A 136 5.54 -1.73 17.20
C LEU A 136 6.55 -0.61 17.54
N TRP A 137 7.78 -0.96 17.91
CA TRP A 137 8.90 -0.01 18.07
C TRP A 137 9.17 0.82 16.80
N ALA A 138 8.79 0.30 15.62
CA ALA A 138 8.96 1.01 14.36
C ALA A 138 8.12 2.29 14.29
N LEU A 139 6.94 2.30 14.94
CA LEU A 139 6.05 3.47 14.95
C LEU A 139 6.71 4.66 15.66
N ASP A 140 7.48 4.42 16.73
CA ASP A 140 8.29 5.45 17.37
C ASP A 140 9.31 6.04 16.39
N ILE A 141 10.02 5.19 15.64
CA ILE A 141 10.99 5.65 14.64
C ILE A 141 10.32 6.43 13.50
N LEU A 142 9.14 6.01 13.05
CA LEU A 142 8.38 6.76 12.05
C LEU A 142 8.04 8.18 12.54
N THR A 143 7.61 8.30 13.80
CA THR A 143 7.37 9.64 14.39
C THR A 143 8.66 10.46 14.52
N GLU A 144 9.78 9.85 14.90
CA GLU A 144 11.10 10.50 14.96
C GLU A 144 11.61 10.95 13.58
N CYS A 145 11.19 10.28 12.51
CA CYS A 145 11.47 10.67 11.12
C CYS A 145 10.48 11.72 10.58
N GLY A 146 9.49 12.13 11.38
CA GLY A 146 8.51 13.16 11.01
C GLY A 146 7.46 12.69 10.01
N PHE A 147 7.04 11.43 10.04
CA PHE A 147 5.84 10.99 9.31
C PHE A 147 4.57 11.40 10.07
N SER A 148 3.57 11.91 9.36
CA SER A 148 2.27 12.28 9.92
C SER A 148 1.33 11.08 10.06
N TYR A 149 1.45 10.11 9.14
CA TYR A 149 0.60 8.93 9.13
C TYR A 149 1.33 7.64 8.70
N ASP A 150 0.83 6.51 9.18
CA ASP A 150 1.19 5.16 8.78
C ASP A 150 -0.03 4.42 8.20
N SER A 151 0.22 3.48 7.29
CA SER A 151 -0.79 2.58 6.75
C SER A 151 -0.23 1.17 6.62
N SER A 152 0.29 0.66 7.73
CA SER A 152 0.95 -0.64 7.81
C SER A 152 0.17 -1.68 8.61
N ILE A 153 -0.76 -1.28 9.48
CA ILE A 153 -1.45 -2.21 10.37
C ILE A 153 -2.61 -2.87 9.62
N PHE A 154 -2.57 -4.20 9.55
CA PHE A 154 -3.63 -5.01 8.95
C PHE A 154 -4.43 -5.76 10.04
N PRO A 155 -5.71 -5.41 10.30
CA PRO A 155 -6.54 -6.05 11.33
C PRO A 155 -7.02 -7.47 10.99
N ILE A 156 -6.11 -8.38 10.62
CA ILE A 156 -6.40 -9.78 10.30
C ILE A 156 -5.40 -10.72 10.97
N MET A 157 -5.71 -12.01 10.96
CA MET A 157 -4.77 -13.07 11.26
C MET A 157 -4.12 -13.55 9.96
N HIS A 158 -2.80 -13.47 9.86
CA HIS A 158 -2.05 -13.88 8.68
C HIS A 158 -0.65 -14.43 9.07
N ASP A 159 -0.04 -15.24 8.19
CA ASP A 159 1.21 -15.97 8.48
C ASP A 159 2.45 -15.05 8.59
N ARG A 160 2.43 -13.93 7.86
CA ARG A 160 3.54 -12.97 7.76
C ARG A 160 3.29 -11.65 8.47
N TYR A 161 2.04 -11.21 8.53
CA TYR A 161 1.66 -9.86 8.95
C TYR A 161 0.33 -9.88 9.70
N GLY A 162 -0.10 -8.69 10.11
CA GLY A 162 -1.41 -8.49 10.71
C GLY A 162 -1.42 -8.55 12.23
N ILE A 163 -2.37 -7.82 12.80
CA ILE A 163 -2.59 -7.68 14.23
C ILE A 163 -4.08 -7.95 14.48
N PRO A 164 -4.47 -9.19 14.83
CA PRO A 164 -5.85 -9.51 15.15
C PRO A 164 -6.38 -8.61 16.27
N GLY A 165 -7.53 -7.97 16.04
CA GLY A 165 -8.14 -7.08 17.04
C GLY A 165 -7.67 -5.62 16.97
N ALA A 166 -6.75 -5.27 16.07
CA ALA A 166 -6.43 -3.87 15.80
C ALA A 166 -7.67 -3.08 15.34
N LYS A 167 -7.66 -1.77 15.60
CA LYS A 167 -8.70 -0.86 15.14
C LYS A 167 -8.76 -0.86 13.61
N THR A 168 -9.95 -0.62 13.07
CA THR A 168 -10.19 -0.70 11.62
C THR A 168 -10.58 0.62 10.99
N MET A 169 -10.81 1.63 11.83
CA MET A 169 -11.00 3.01 11.39
C MET A 169 -9.66 3.74 11.49
N PRO A 170 -9.44 4.78 10.66
CA PRO A 170 -8.38 5.75 10.90
C PRO A 170 -8.45 6.30 12.33
N HIS A 171 -7.30 6.38 13.00
CA HIS A 171 -7.23 6.84 14.39
C HIS A 171 -5.83 7.36 14.74
N ARG A 172 -5.76 8.21 15.76
CA ARG A 172 -4.48 8.54 16.41
C ARG A 172 -4.01 7.36 17.23
N LEU A 173 -2.82 6.88 16.93
CA LEU A 173 -2.11 5.82 17.63
C LEU A 173 -1.03 6.46 18.50
N LYS A 174 -1.02 6.12 19.78
CA LYS A 174 0.07 6.49 20.70
C LYS A 174 1.15 5.43 20.66
N THR A 175 2.38 5.84 20.37
CA THR A 175 3.54 4.95 20.31
C THR A 175 4.03 4.59 21.73
N ALA A 176 4.98 3.67 21.85
CA ALA A 176 5.48 3.25 23.16
C ALA A 176 6.21 4.38 23.91
N LYS A 177 6.86 5.31 23.19
CA LYS A 177 7.48 6.51 23.76
C LYS A 177 6.52 7.69 23.95
N GLY A 178 5.23 7.52 23.65
CA GLY A 178 4.21 8.54 23.86
C GLY A 178 4.05 9.56 22.73
N ASN A 179 4.72 9.37 21.59
CA ASN A 179 4.45 10.14 20.37
C ASN A 179 3.09 9.74 19.78
N GLU A 180 2.57 10.54 18.86
CA GLU A 180 1.35 10.25 18.13
C GLU A 180 1.60 10.16 16.63
N ILE A 181 1.01 9.14 16.00
CA ILE A 181 0.93 8.99 14.54
C ILE A 181 -0.50 8.63 14.16
N ILE A 182 -0.96 9.07 13.00
CA ILE A 182 -2.26 8.66 12.48
C ILE A 182 -2.09 7.32 11.78
N GLU A 183 -2.79 6.29 12.24
CA GLU A 183 -2.85 5.02 11.54
C GLU A 183 -4.08 5.00 10.63
N PHE A 184 -3.89 4.67 9.35
CA PHE A 184 -4.97 4.26 8.43
C PHE A 184 -4.86 2.74 8.17
N PRO A 185 -5.58 1.91 8.97
CA PRO A 185 -5.49 0.46 8.86
C PRO A 185 -6.01 -0.06 7.53
N LEU A 186 -5.45 -1.18 7.07
CA LEU A 186 -5.92 -1.84 5.86
C LEU A 186 -7.35 -2.35 6.03
N SER A 187 -8.17 -2.15 4.99
CA SER A 187 -9.60 -2.44 5.04
C SER A 187 -9.95 -3.92 5.20
N THR A 188 -10.86 -4.17 6.13
CA THR A 188 -11.35 -5.49 6.49
C THR A 188 -12.84 -5.45 6.79
N VAL A 189 -13.53 -6.57 6.58
CA VAL A 189 -14.92 -6.77 6.99
C VAL A 189 -14.99 -7.84 8.08
N GLY A 190 -15.78 -7.59 9.13
CA GLY A 190 -16.09 -8.60 10.13
C GLY A 190 -17.09 -9.62 9.60
N ILE A 191 -16.74 -10.91 9.66
CA ILE A 191 -17.63 -12.04 9.38
C ILE A 191 -17.54 -13.03 10.54
N ALA A 192 -18.63 -13.14 11.32
CA ALA A 192 -18.67 -13.88 12.57
C ALA A 192 -17.50 -13.49 13.50
N LYS A 193 -16.69 -14.46 13.94
CA LYS A 193 -15.54 -14.23 14.84
C LYS A 193 -14.24 -13.90 14.11
N ARG A 194 -14.28 -13.68 12.78
CA ARG A 194 -13.08 -13.42 11.96
C ARG A 194 -13.22 -12.11 11.21
N ARG A 195 -12.08 -11.49 10.89
CA ARG A 195 -12.01 -10.37 9.96
C ARG A 195 -11.43 -10.86 8.65
N LEU A 196 -12.13 -10.58 7.55
CA LEU A 196 -11.65 -10.88 6.21
C LEU A 196 -11.07 -9.64 5.55
N PRO A 197 -9.94 -9.77 4.86
CA PRO A 197 -9.32 -8.68 4.11
C PRO A 197 -10.13 -8.35 2.86
N VAL A 198 -10.33 -7.06 2.61
CA VAL A 198 -11.00 -6.54 1.40
C VAL A 198 -10.20 -5.42 0.73
N SER A 199 -9.00 -5.13 1.22
CA SER A 199 -8.18 -3.98 0.87
C SER A 199 -7.40 -4.08 -0.44
N GLY A 200 -7.58 -5.12 -1.27
CA GLY A 200 -6.89 -5.22 -2.56
C GLY A 200 -5.85 -6.35 -2.64
N GLY A 201 -4.81 -6.11 -3.45
CA GLY A 201 -3.70 -7.02 -3.70
C GLY A 201 -4.09 -8.48 -3.97
N GLY A 202 -3.41 -9.41 -3.29
CA GLY A 202 -3.64 -10.85 -3.45
C GLY A 202 -5.10 -11.28 -3.22
N TYR A 203 -5.81 -10.64 -2.29
CA TYR A 203 -7.22 -10.97 -2.02
C TYR A 203 -8.14 -10.56 -3.17
N PHE A 204 -7.84 -9.45 -3.84
CA PHE A 204 -8.60 -9.00 -5.02
C PHE A 204 -8.38 -9.88 -6.25
N ARG A 205 -7.21 -10.52 -6.36
CA ARG A 205 -6.96 -11.60 -7.34
C ARG A 205 -7.73 -12.86 -7.00
N LEU A 206 -7.67 -13.30 -5.74
CA LEU A 206 -8.28 -14.55 -5.28
C LEU A 206 -9.81 -14.51 -5.33
N PHE A 207 -10.43 -13.42 -4.88
CA PHE A 207 -11.88 -13.32 -4.83
C PHE A 207 -12.48 -12.89 -6.18
N PRO A 208 -13.67 -13.40 -6.54
CA PRO A 208 -14.46 -12.81 -7.62
C PRO A 208 -14.77 -11.34 -7.32
N TYR A 209 -14.79 -10.49 -8.35
CA TYR A 209 -14.98 -9.04 -8.18
C TYR A 209 -16.26 -8.68 -7.41
N TRP A 210 -17.36 -9.41 -7.62
CA TRP A 210 -18.61 -9.16 -6.89
C TRP A 210 -18.45 -9.29 -5.38
N LEU A 211 -17.57 -10.20 -4.91
CA LEU A 211 -17.32 -10.40 -3.49
C LEU A 211 -16.48 -9.27 -2.91
N SER A 212 -15.43 -8.84 -3.63
CA SER A 212 -14.66 -7.64 -3.26
C SER A 212 -15.56 -6.41 -3.21
N LYS A 213 -16.39 -6.19 -4.23
CA LYS A 213 -17.36 -5.09 -4.28
C LYS A 213 -18.36 -5.14 -3.13
N ALA A 214 -18.88 -6.32 -2.78
CA ALA A 214 -19.78 -6.49 -1.65
C ALA A 214 -19.10 -6.14 -0.32
N GLY A 215 -17.85 -6.59 -0.12
CA GLY A 215 -17.04 -6.26 1.05
C GLY A 215 -16.78 -4.76 1.19
N LEU A 216 -16.33 -4.11 0.12
CA LEU A 216 -16.08 -2.67 0.10
C LEU A 216 -17.36 -1.84 0.31
N ASN A 217 -18.49 -2.24 -0.29
CA ASN A 217 -19.77 -1.60 -0.02
C ASN A 217 -20.21 -1.76 1.43
N ARG A 218 -19.89 -2.88 2.07
CA ARG A 218 -20.17 -3.07 3.50
C ARG A 218 -19.38 -2.06 4.34
N VAL A 219 -18.10 -1.86 4.06
CA VAL A 219 -17.29 -0.83 4.75
C VAL A 219 -17.92 0.56 4.58
N ASN A 220 -18.24 0.96 3.35
CA ASN A 220 -18.79 2.30 3.08
C ASN A 220 -20.20 2.51 3.65
N ARG A 221 -21.08 1.51 3.53
CA ARG A 221 -22.53 1.68 3.81
C ARG A 221 -22.93 1.22 5.20
N ASN A 222 -22.41 0.08 5.65
CA ASN A 222 -22.76 -0.48 6.94
C ASN A 222 -21.87 0.06 8.04
N ASP A 223 -20.57 0.12 7.79
CA ASP A 223 -19.62 0.59 8.79
C ASP A 223 -19.40 2.11 8.73
N GLN A 224 -19.91 2.77 7.67
CA GLN A 224 -19.85 4.22 7.46
C GLN A 224 -18.44 4.80 7.53
N MET A 225 -17.48 4.07 6.97
CA MET A 225 -16.06 4.44 6.93
C MET A 225 -15.56 4.54 5.50
N PRO A 226 -14.55 5.38 5.21
CA PRO A 226 -13.74 5.20 4.02
C PRO A 226 -12.95 3.89 4.11
N PHE A 227 -12.84 3.17 3.01
CA PHE A 227 -11.87 2.09 2.88
C PHE A 227 -10.56 2.60 2.27
N ILE A 228 -9.51 1.79 2.40
CA ILE A 228 -8.25 1.90 1.68
C ILE A 228 -8.07 0.66 0.80
N PHE A 229 -7.84 0.90 -0.49
CA PHE A 229 -7.52 -0.11 -1.48
C PHE A 229 -6.06 0.01 -1.88
N TYR A 230 -5.33 -1.10 -1.93
CA TYR A 230 -3.95 -1.16 -2.39
C TYR A 230 -3.80 -2.12 -3.58
N MET A 231 -2.80 -1.83 -4.39
CA MET A 231 -2.33 -2.70 -5.46
C MET A 231 -0.83 -2.49 -5.66
N HIS A 232 -0.22 -3.33 -6.49
CA HIS A 232 1.14 -3.13 -6.98
C HIS A 232 1.15 -2.95 -8.50
N PRO A 233 2.12 -2.22 -9.08
CA PRO A 233 2.25 -2.10 -10.53
C PRO A 233 2.30 -3.45 -11.25
N TRP A 234 3.04 -4.42 -10.72
CA TRP A 234 3.15 -5.75 -11.33
C TRP A 234 1.83 -6.53 -11.38
N GLU A 235 0.79 -6.13 -10.64
CA GLU A 235 -0.49 -6.86 -10.62
C GLU A 235 -1.31 -6.66 -11.91
N ILE A 236 -0.99 -5.64 -12.72
CA ILE A 236 -1.59 -5.43 -14.05
C ILE A 236 -0.69 -5.93 -15.21
N ASP A 237 0.42 -6.60 -14.89
CA ASP A 237 1.34 -7.19 -15.86
C ASP A 237 1.13 -8.70 -15.97
N GLU A 238 0.30 -9.11 -16.94
CA GLU A 238 0.11 -10.52 -17.27
C GLU A 238 1.36 -11.18 -17.88
N GLY A 239 2.25 -10.38 -18.47
CA GLY A 239 3.42 -10.82 -19.21
C GLY A 239 4.68 -10.92 -18.35
N GLN A 240 4.59 -10.71 -17.04
CA GLN A 240 5.75 -10.68 -16.17
C GLN A 240 6.50 -12.03 -16.16
N PRO A 241 7.84 -12.02 -16.07
CA PRO A 241 8.62 -13.25 -15.94
C PRO A 241 8.20 -14.07 -14.70
N LYS A 242 8.14 -15.39 -14.88
CA LYS A 242 7.77 -16.31 -13.79
C LYS A 242 8.99 -16.72 -12.97
N ILE A 243 8.94 -16.46 -11.67
CA ILE A 243 9.93 -16.90 -10.70
C ILE A 243 9.43 -18.19 -10.06
N LYS A 244 10.20 -19.27 -10.19
CA LYS A 244 9.88 -20.55 -9.55
C LYS A 244 10.05 -20.43 -8.05
N SER A 245 9.06 -20.84 -7.28
CA SER A 245 9.08 -20.78 -5.82
C SER A 245 8.17 -21.88 -5.23
N SER A 246 7.74 -21.72 -3.98
CA SER A 246 6.76 -22.63 -3.39
C SER A 246 5.42 -22.54 -4.14
N ARG A 247 4.69 -23.66 -4.24
CA ARG A 247 3.37 -23.69 -4.90
C ARG A 247 2.39 -22.66 -4.31
N LEU A 248 2.49 -22.40 -3.01
CA LEU A 248 1.65 -21.39 -2.34
C LEU A 248 2.05 -19.96 -2.73
N SER A 249 3.36 -19.66 -2.81
CA SER A 249 3.86 -18.37 -3.28
C SER A 249 3.42 -18.10 -4.72
N GLU A 250 3.66 -19.08 -5.61
CA GLU A 250 3.27 -18.97 -7.02
C GLU A 250 1.75 -18.80 -7.17
N PHE A 251 0.95 -19.56 -6.42
CA PHE A 251 -0.50 -19.42 -6.43
C PHE A 251 -0.95 -18.02 -5.98
N ARG A 252 -0.44 -17.51 -4.85
CA ARG A 252 -0.80 -16.16 -4.35
C ARG A 252 -0.34 -15.05 -5.29
N HIS A 253 0.77 -15.24 -6.01
CA HIS A 253 1.33 -14.25 -6.92
C HIS A 253 0.60 -14.23 -8.26
N TYR A 254 0.49 -15.37 -8.95
CA TYR A 254 0.05 -15.45 -10.36
C TYR A 254 -1.44 -15.72 -10.56
N ASN A 255 -2.17 -16.22 -9.56
CA ASN A 255 -3.57 -16.59 -9.75
C ASN A 255 -4.44 -15.39 -10.17
N ASN A 256 -5.19 -15.52 -11.28
CA ASN A 256 -6.08 -14.49 -11.82
C ASN A 256 -5.41 -13.13 -12.11
N ILE A 257 -4.11 -13.11 -12.39
CA ILE A 257 -3.41 -11.86 -12.71
C ILE A 257 -3.92 -11.22 -14.01
N ASP A 258 -4.28 -12.05 -14.99
CA ASP A 258 -4.95 -11.72 -16.26
C ASP A 258 -6.28 -10.95 -16.05
N LYS A 259 -6.90 -11.10 -14.88
CA LYS A 259 -8.19 -10.46 -14.57
C LYS A 259 -8.04 -9.16 -13.81
N PHE A 260 -6.87 -8.85 -13.25
CA PHE A 260 -6.72 -7.78 -12.29
C PHE A 260 -7.08 -6.41 -12.88
N GLU A 261 -6.50 -6.04 -14.01
CA GLU A 261 -6.74 -4.76 -14.67
C GLU A 261 -8.23 -4.57 -15.04
N SER A 262 -8.86 -5.60 -15.62
CA SER A 262 -10.29 -5.55 -15.95
C SER A 262 -11.19 -5.34 -14.71
N ARG A 263 -10.76 -5.84 -13.54
CA ARG A 263 -11.46 -5.65 -12.27
C ARG A 263 -11.17 -4.28 -11.67
N LEU A 264 -9.94 -3.78 -11.81
CA LEU A 264 -9.57 -2.43 -11.42
C LEU A 264 -10.40 -1.39 -12.18
N LEU A 265 -10.58 -1.55 -13.50
CA LEU A 265 -11.43 -0.68 -14.32
C LEU A 265 -12.90 -0.67 -13.87
N LYS A 266 -13.40 -1.77 -13.29
CA LYS A 266 -14.73 -1.81 -12.66
C LYS A 266 -14.72 -1.10 -11.31
N LEU A 267 -13.68 -1.33 -10.50
CA LEU A 267 -13.51 -0.74 -9.17
C LEU A 267 -13.54 0.78 -9.22
N VAL A 268 -12.72 1.39 -10.10
CA VAL A 268 -12.60 2.85 -10.22
C VAL A 268 -13.88 3.53 -10.73
N ARG A 269 -14.80 2.78 -11.36
CA ARG A 269 -16.12 3.27 -11.78
C ARG A 269 -17.19 3.10 -10.71
N ASP A 270 -17.01 2.10 -9.85
CA ASP A 270 -17.99 1.72 -8.83
C ASP A 270 -17.85 2.53 -7.53
N PHE A 271 -16.67 3.09 -7.27
CA PHE A 271 -16.35 3.81 -6.03
C PHE A 271 -15.62 5.13 -6.32
N GLU A 272 -15.69 6.06 -5.37
CA GLU A 272 -14.97 7.34 -5.43
C GLU A 272 -13.67 7.24 -4.64
N PHE A 273 -12.62 7.83 -5.20
CA PHE A 273 -11.26 7.68 -4.71
C PHE A 273 -10.51 9.01 -4.62
N SER A 274 -9.62 9.07 -3.64
CA SER A 274 -8.66 10.15 -3.46
C SER A 274 -7.38 9.63 -2.80
N THR A 275 -6.46 10.54 -2.51
CA THR A 275 -5.23 10.24 -1.78
C THR A 275 -5.54 9.93 -0.31
N VAL A 276 -4.64 9.23 0.36
CA VAL A 276 -4.72 8.94 1.79
C VAL A 276 -4.79 10.24 2.58
N SER A 277 -3.92 11.22 2.26
CA SER A 277 -3.95 12.53 2.92
C SER A 277 -5.29 13.26 2.78
N ASP A 278 -5.91 13.30 1.58
CA ASP A 278 -7.21 13.94 1.39
C ASP A 278 -8.32 13.24 2.19
N VAL A 279 -8.33 11.90 2.21
CA VAL A 279 -9.29 11.13 3.00
C VAL A 279 -9.14 11.41 4.49
N LEU A 280 -7.91 11.44 5.01
CA LEU A 280 -7.64 11.73 6.41
C LEU A 280 -8.02 13.18 6.78
N GLN A 281 -7.75 14.16 5.91
CA GLN A 281 -8.16 15.56 6.12
C GLN A 281 -9.68 15.72 6.16
N ARG A 282 -10.42 15.03 5.28
CA ARG A 282 -11.90 15.00 5.32
C ARG A 282 -12.45 14.38 6.60
N MET A 283 -11.66 13.55 7.28
CA MET A 283 -11.96 12.99 8.59
C MET A 283 -11.47 13.86 9.76
N ASN A 284 -11.00 15.08 9.49
CA ASN A 284 -10.47 16.05 10.46
C ASN A 284 -9.18 15.59 11.15
N PHE A 285 -8.37 14.78 10.47
CA PHE A 285 -6.97 14.58 10.87
C PHE A 285 -6.08 15.66 10.28
N ASP A 286 -5.06 16.05 11.02
CA ASP A 286 -4.04 17.00 10.59
C ASP A 286 -2.85 16.18 10.06
N VAL A 287 -2.71 16.14 8.73
CA VAL A 287 -1.69 15.37 7.99
C VAL A 287 -0.92 16.22 7.01
#